data_AF-A0A4R1R6R8-F1
#
_entry.id   AF-A0A4R1R6R8-F1
#
_cell.length_a   1.000
_cell.length_b   1.000
_cell.length_c   1.000
_cell.angle_alpha   90.00
_cell.angle_beta   90.00
_cell.angle_gamma   90.00
#
_symmetry.space_group_name_H-M   'P 1'
#
loop_
_entity.id
_entity.type
_entity.pdbx_description
1 polymer ?
#
loop_
_entity_poly.entity_id
_entity_poly.type
_entity_poly.pdbx_seq_one_letter_code
_entity_poly.pdbx_strand_id
1 'polypeptide(L)'
;MPEDGRGGTEKPNTPLYNYTEQMVNNITALDPKFDKEVEEFKEAYMRNKSVYEEISKKAGVPPELIGIIHYRESTSDFINGKFNVYLHNGEALGAKTTLNFVGKDFNNFVDTDVDAIHDKQNYVEKYNLTSDSKDEVAIMVFAELYNGLGYYNNGHVSPYLYSGTNIYTSGKYIEEFINGKPVGVYNPQIVDKQIGAYLLLESLK
;
A
#
# COMPACT_ATOMS: atom_id res chain seq x y z
N MET A 1 35.53 27.94 -7.75
CA MET A 1 34.32 27.84 -6.92
C MET A 1 33.40 26.86 -7.63
N PRO A 2 33.09 25.69 -7.07
CA PRO A 2 32.00 24.88 -7.59
C PRO A 2 30.70 25.35 -6.95
N GLU A 3 29.76 25.79 -7.80
CA GLU A 3 28.37 26.01 -7.44
C GLU A 3 27.68 24.68 -7.13
N ASP A 4 26.69 24.83 -6.27
CA ASP A 4 25.85 23.89 -5.56
C ASP A 4 24.80 23.22 -6.45
N GLY A 5 25.18 22.12 -7.10
CA GLY A 5 24.23 21.17 -7.68
C GLY A 5 23.52 20.32 -6.61
N ARG A 6 22.69 20.90 -5.74
CA ARG A 6 21.67 20.11 -5.04
C ARG A 6 20.61 19.73 -6.06
N GLY A 7 20.85 18.65 -6.80
CA GLY A 7 19.83 18.02 -7.64
C GLY A 7 18.70 17.53 -6.76
N GLY A 8 17.66 18.35 -6.58
CA GLY A 8 16.35 17.82 -6.21
C GLY A 8 15.96 16.88 -7.34
N THR A 9 15.82 15.59 -7.04
CA THR A 9 15.31 14.62 -8.02
C THR A 9 13.97 15.15 -8.53
N GLU A 10 13.89 15.41 -9.83
CA GLU A 10 12.68 15.90 -10.47
C GLU A 10 11.54 14.90 -10.18
N LYS A 11 10.38 15.42 -9.77
CA LYS A 11 9.21 14.57 -9.47
C LYS A 11 8.86 13.74 -10.72
N PRO A 12 8.50 12.45 -10.57
CA PRO A 12 8.07 11.64 -11.70
C PRO A 12 6.90 12.28 -12.45
N ASN A 13 7.03 12.51 -13.75
CA ASN A 13 5.95 13.06 -14.57
C ASN A 13 5.26 11.94 -15.35
N THR A 14 4.28 11.28 -14.72
CA THR A 14 3.49 10.21 -15.33
C THR A 14 2.00 10.42 -15.08
N PRO A 15 1.11 9.91 -15.94
CA PRO A 15 -0.33 10.03 -15.73
C PRO A 15 -0.80 9.55 -14.35
N LEU A 16 -0.28 8.40 -13.89
CA LEU A 16 -0.64 7.85 -12.57
C LEU A 16 -0.10 8.71 -11.42
N TYR A 17 1.14 9.18 -11.48
CA TYR A 17 1.70 10.07 -10.46
C TYR A 17 0.90 11.37 -10.37
N ASN A 18 0.65 12.02 -11.51
CA ASN A 18 -0.06 13.30 -11.56
C ASN A 18 -1.51 13.15 -11.08
N TYR A 19 -2.18 12.03 -11.42
CA TYR A 19 -3.49 11.70 -10.88
C TYR A 19 -3.45 11.52 -9.35
N THR A 20 -2.51 10.73 -8.83
CA THR A 20 -2.36 10.51 -7.39
C THR A 20 -2.04 11.81 -6.66
N GLU A 21 -1.17 12.67 -7.21
CA GLU A 21 -0.86 13.99 -6.63
C GLU A 21 -2.12 14.87 -6.57
N GLN A 22 -2.90 14.92 -7.64
CA GLN A 22 -4.16 15.65 -7.66
C GLN A 22 -5.16 15.12 -6.62
N MET A 23 -5.27 13.80 -6.49
CA MET A 23 -6.16 13.17 -5.52
C MET A 23 -5.75 13.50 -4.09
N VAL A 24 -4.45 13.37 -3.76
CA VAL A 24 -3.89 13.75 -2.46
C VAL A 24 -4.16 15.22 -2.14
N ASN A 25 -3.94 16.12 -3.10
CA ASN A 25 -4.18 17.56 -2.92
C ASN A 25 -5.67 17.92 -2.69
N ASN A 26 -6.59 17.06 -3.10
CA ASN A 26 -8.03 17.25 -2.91
C ASN A 26 -8.54 16.70 -1.56
N ILE A 27 -7.68 16.06 -0.78
CA ILE A 27 -8.02 15.58 0.57
C ILE A 27 -8.08 16.78 1.51
N THR A 28 -9.23 16.99 2.13
CA THR A 28 -9.51 18.11 3.03
C THR A 28 -10.12 17.67 4.35
N ALA A 29 -10.61 16.43 4.44
CA ALA A 29 -11.15 15.87 5.67
C ALA A 29 -10.91 14.36 5.73
N LEU A 30 -10.69 13.88 6.94
CA LEU A 30 -10.53 12.47 7.30
C LEU A 30 -11.73 12.03 8.13
N ASP A 31 -12.13 10.77 7.98
CA ASP A 31 -13.26 10.18 8.70
C ASP A 31 -12.82 9.71 10.09
N PRO A 32 -13.30 10.34 11.18
CA PRO A 32 -12.87 10.04 12.55
C PRO A 32 -13.25 8.62 13.00
N LYS A 33 -14.10 7.89 12.26
CA LYS A 33 -14.36 6.47 12.56
C LYS A 33 -13.10 5.61 12.54
N PHE A 34 -12.06 6.05 11.83
CA PHE A 34 -10.79 5.36 11.70
C PHE A 34 -9.74 5.76 12.75
N ASP A 35 -10.02 6.73 13.64
CA ASP A 35 -9.03 7.24 14.61
C ASP A 35 -8.41 6.12 15.47
N LYS A 36 -9.24 5.17 15.92
CA LYS A 36 -8.76 4.03 16.72
C LYS A 36 -7.87 3.09 15.88
N GLU A 37 -8.26 2.85 14.64
CA GLU A 37 -7.53 1.97 13.72
C GLU A 37 -6.17 2.59 13.34
N VAL A 38 -6.13 3.91 13.15
CA VAL A 38 -4.91 4.69 12.93
C VAL A 38 -3.94 4.54 14.11
N GLU A 39 -4.43 4.71 15.35
CA GLU A 39 -3.57 4.58 16.53
C GLU A 39 -3.04 3.15 16.69
N GLU A 40 -3.89 2.14 16.53
CA GLU A 40 -3.50 0.73 16.60
C GLU A 40 -2.44 0.37 15.54
N PHE A 41 -2.59 0.90 14.32
CA PHE A 41 -1.60 0.77 13.27
C PHE A 41 -0.27 1.42 13.66
N LYS A 42 -0.29 2.68 14.10
CA LYS A 42 0.91 3.43 14.47
C LYS A 42 1.69 2.72 15.58
N GLU A 43 1.01 2.28 16.63
CA GLU A 43 1.64 1.54 17.72
C GLU A 43 2.26 0.23 17.23
N ALA A 44 1.54 -0.54 16.41
CA ALA A 44 2.04 -1.81 15.87
C ALA A 44 3.21 -1.61 14.89
N TYR A 45 3.18 -0.56 14.07
CA TYR A 45 4.28 -0.17 13.20
C TYR A 45 5.53 0.15 14.02
N MET A 46 5.40 1.02 15.04
CA MET A 46 6.52 1.45 15.87
C MET A 46 7.13 0.29 16.68
N ARG A 47 6.31 -0.65 17.17
CA ARG A 47 6.80 -1.87 17.84
C ARG A 47 7.71 -2.72 16.95
N ASN A 48 7.47 -2.72 15.64
CA ASN A 48 8.19 -3.56 14.67
C ASN A 48 9.03 -2.77 13.66
N LYS A 49 9.28 -1.48 13.91
CA LYS A 49 9.92 -0.57 12.95
C LYS A 49 11.25 -1.11 12.42
N SER A 50 12.07 -1.71 13.27
CA SER A 50 13.36 -2.27 12.89
C SER A 50 13.25 -3.39 11.84
N VAL A 51 12.15 -4.16 11.86
CA VAL A 51 11.89 -5.21 10.87
C VAL A 51 11.61 -4.57 9.50
N TYR A 52 10.74 -3.55 9.46
CA TYR A 52 10.43 -2.84 8.22
C TYR A 52 11.65 -2.09 7.66
N GLU A 53 12.51 -1.53 8.52
CA GLU A 53 13.78 -0.92 8.10
C GLU A 53 14.77 -1.93 7.51
N GLU A 54 14.79 -3.16 8.01
CA GLU A 54 15.63 -4.22 7.43
C GLU A 54 15.15 -4.62 6.04
N ILE A 55 13.83 -4.81 5.87
CA ILE A 55 13.22 -5.14 4.58
C ILE A 55 13.42 -3.97 3.59
N SER A 56 13.20 -2.74 4.05
CA SER A 56 13.38 -1.52 3.26
C SER A 56 14.76 -1.42 2.61
N LYS A 57 15.83 -1.76 3.35
CA LYS A 57 17.20 -1.76 2.83
C LYS A 57 17.43 -2.76 1.71
N LYS A 58 16.72 -3.90 1.74
CA LYS A 58 16.83 -4.96 0.73
C LYS A 58 15.95 -4.65 -0.48
N ALA A 59 14.72 -4.23 -0.23
CA ALA A 59 13.69 -3.98 -1.24
C ALA A 59 13.84 -2.64 -1.97
N GLY A 60 14.59 -1.68 -1.41
CA GLY A 60 14.83 -0.38 -2.03
C GLY A 60 13.62 0.58 -1.96
N VAL A 61 12.68 0.34 -1.03
CA VAL A 61 11.49 1.17 -0.83
C VAL A 61 11.33 1.60 0.63
N PRO A 62 10.58 2.67 0.95
CA PRO A 62 10.44 3.14 2.33
C PRO A 62 9.83 2.09 3.27
N PRO A 63 10.26 2.02 4.54
CA PRO A 63 9.69 1.09 5.51
C PRO A 63 8.21 1.38 5.79
N GLU A 64 7.77 2.63 5.68
CA GLU A 64 6.37 3.03 5.82
C GLU A 64 5.48 2.35 4.76
N LEU A 65 5.95 2.27 3.51
CA LEU A 65 5.24 1.59 2.41
C LEU A 65 5.06 0.09 2.70
N ILE A 66 6.10 -0.57 3.18
CA ILE A 66 6.06 -2.00 3.53
C ILE A 66 5.06 -2.24 4.66
N GLY A 67 5.08 -1.39 5.69
CA GLY A 67 4.12 -1.48 6.80
C GLY A 67 2.67 -1.29 6.35
N ILE A 68 2.41 -0.31 5.46
CA ILE A 68 1.09 -0.07 4.88
C ILE A 68 0.61 -1.29 4.10
N ILE A 69 1.44 -1.84 3.22
CA ILE A 69 1.11 -3.03 2.42
C ILE A 69 0.80 -4.20 3.35
N HIS A 70 1.67 -4.49 4.33
CA HIS A 70 1.45 -5.58 5.28
C HIS A 70 0.12 -5.42 6.04
N TYR A 71 -0.20 -4.21 6.50
CA TYR A 71 -1.48 -3.95 7.17
C TYR A 71 -2.69 -4.18 6.27
N ARG A 72 -2.61 -3.75 5.00
CA ARG A 72 -3.68 -3.87 4.01
C ARG A 72 -3.91 -5.31 3.57
N GLU A 73 -2.85 -6.11 3.46
CA GLU A 73 -2.95 -7.53 3.10
C GLU A 73 -3.33 -8.41 4.28
N SER A 74 -2.89 -8.07 5.50
CA SER A 74 -3.23 -8.83 6.71
C SER A 74 -3.16 -7.99 7.99
N THR A 75 -4.26 -7.28 8.28
CA THR A 75 -4.42 -6.48 9.51
C THR A 75 -4.12 -7.27 10.77
N SER A 76 -4.62 -8.51 10.88
CA SER A 76 -4.40 -9.32 12.07
C SER A 76 -2.96 -9.79 12.20
N ASP A 77 -2.24 -10.04 11.10
CA ASP A 77 -0.84 -10.46 11.17
C ASP A 77 0.05 -9.28 11.58
N PHE A 78 -0.19 -8.11 10.96
CA PHE A 78 0.46 -6.84 11.28
C PHE A 78 0.29 -6.43 12.75
N ILE A 79 -0.96 -6.38 13.24
CA ILE A 79 -1.26 -5.91 14.61
C ILE A 79 -0.58 -6.79 15.66
N ASN A 80 -0.52 -8.11 15.41
CA ASN A 80 0.09 -9.07 16.32
C ASN A 80 1.61 -9.22 16.13
N GLY A 81 2.22 -8.54 15.15
CA GLY A 81 3.65 -8.62 14.87
C GLY A 81 4.12 -10.04 14.50
N LYS A 82 3.29 -10.75 13.73
CA LYS A 82 3.47 -12.18 13.46
C LYS A 82 4.38 -12.46 12.26
N PHE A 83 4.31 -11.63 11.22
CA PHE A 83 5.08 -11.75 9.97
C PHE A 83 4.95 -13.15 9.33
N ASN A 84 3.73 -13.71 9.34
CA ASN A 84 3.47 -15.05 8.78
C ASN A 84 2.77 -15.01 7.42
N VAL A 85 2.44 -13.83 6.89
CA VAL A 85 1.75 -13.68 5.59
C VAL A 85 2.72 -13.21 4.54
N TYR A 86 2.91 -13.98 3.47
CA TYR A 86 3.76 -13.58 2.35
C TYR A 86 3.07 -12.51 1.48
N LEU A 87 3.82 -11.49 1.05
CA LEU A 87 3.34 -10.44 0.13
C LEU A 87 3.28 -10.88 -1.36
N HIS A 88 3.22 -12.18 -1.66
CA HIS A 88 3.27 -12.65 -3.04
C HIS A 88 1.92 -12.81 -3.74
N ASN A 89 1.88 -12.18 -4.92
CA ASN A 89 1.12 -12.44 -6.14
C ASN A 89 -0.40 -12.49 -6.05
N GLY A 90 -1.02 -11.31 -6.26
CA GLY A 90 -1.78 -11.05 -7.49
C GLY A 90 -2.91 -12.02 -7.89
N GLU A 91 -3.39 -12.86 -6.97
CA GLU A 91 -4.61 -13.64 -7.18
C GLU A 91 -5.82 -12.72 -7.01
N ALA A 92 -6.78 -12.90 -7.92
CA ALA A 92 -7.85 -11.96 -8.19
C ALA A 92 -8.56 -11.46 -6.92
N LEU A 93 -8.82 -10.15 -6.92
CA LEU A 93 -9.84 -9.43 -6.16
C LEU A 93 -10.77 -10.33 -5.34
N GLY A 94 -10.42 -10.50 -4.06
CA GLY A 94 -11.31 -11.00 -3.01
C GLY A 94 -11.11 -12.44 -2.54
N ALA A 95 -10.12 -13.17 -3.07
CA ALA A 95 -9.68 -14.40 -2.41
C ALA A 95 -8.96 -14.01 -1.09
N LYS A 96 -9.49 -14.46 0.06
CA LYS A 96 -8.67 -14.56 1.26
C LYS A 96 -7.43 -15.36 0.86
N THR A 97 -6.23 -14.83 1.06
CA THR A 97 -5.00 -15.61 0.99
C THR A 97 -5.11 -16.76 2.00
N THR A 98 -5.53 -17.93 1.54
CA THR A 98 -5.68 -19.15 2.32
C THR A 98 -4.36 -19.90 2.46
N LEU A 99 -3.26 -19.18 2.66
CA LEU A 99 -1.99 -19.80 3.00
C LEU A 99 -1.78 -19.69 4.51
N ASN A 100 -2.43 -20.61 5.22
CA ASN A 100 -2.05 -20.92 6.59
C ASN A 100 -0.70 -21.63 6.58
N PHE A 101 0.33 -21.00 7.11
CA PHE A 101 1.51 -21.70 7.60
C PHE A 101 1.74 -21.40 9.08
N VAL A 102 1.82 -22.47 9.86
CA VAL A 102 2.30 -22.46 11.23
C VAL A 102 3.79 -22.74 11.16
N GLY A 103 4.63 -21.75 11.48
CA GLY A 103 6.05 -22.02 11.62
C GLY A 103 6.92 -20.80 11.41
N LYS A 104 7.70 -20.47 12.44
CA LYS A 104 8.78 -19.49 12.43
C LYS A 104 9.71 -19.73 11.22
N ASP A 105 9.76 -18.79 10.28
CA ASP A 105 10.97 -18.53 9.48
C ASP A 105 10.89 -17.11 8.91
N PHE A 106 11.40 -16.16 9.72
CA PHE A 106 11.56 -14.73 9.36
C PHE A 106 12.31 -14.54 8.03
N ASN A 107 13.24 -15.45 7.70
CA ASN A 107 13.96 -15.44 6.43
C ASN A 107 13.04 -15.64 5.22
N ASN A 108 12.00 -16.47 5.33
CA ASN A 108 11.09 -16.68 4.21
C ASN A 108 10.20 -15.45 3.95
N PHE A 109 9.72 -14.75 5.01
CA PHE A 109 8.91 -13.54 4.85
C PHE A 109 9.71 -12.42 4.18
N VAL A 110 10.96 -12.24 4.61
CA VAL A 110 11.87 -11.27 4.00
C VAL A 110 12.14 -11.59 2.54
N ASP A 111 12.43 -12.85 2.20
CA ASP A 111 12.76 -13.25 0.83
C ASP A 111 11.54 -13.12 -0.11
N THR A 112 10.33 -13.47 0.33
CA THR A 112 9.11 -13.33 -0.48
C THR A 112 8.62 -11.90 -0.65
N ASP A 113 8.76 -11.05 0.36
CA ASP A 113 8.36 -9.66 0.27
C ASP A 113 9.31 -8.89 -0.64
N VAL A 114 10.60 -9.21 -0.54
CA VAL A 114 11.64 -8.74 -1.45
C VAL A 114 11.34 -9.21 -2.87
N ASP A 115 10.97 -10.47 -3.09
CA ASP A 115 10.64 -10.98 -4.44
C ASP A 115 9.38 -10.32 -5.04
N ALA A 116 8.33 -10.05 -4.25
CA ALA A 116 7.12 -9.36 -4.73
C ALA A 116 7.38 -7.90 -5.10
N ILE A 117 8.29 -7.24 -4.36
CA ILE A 117 8.76 -5.88 -4.66
C ILE A 117 9.74 -5.91 -5.85
N HIS A 118 10.60 -6.93 -5.96
CA HIS A 118 11.51 -7.12 -7.09
C HIS A 118 10.77 -7.32 -8.41
N ASP A 119 9.65 -8.05 -8.42
CA ASP A 119 8.77 -8.16 -9.59
C ASP A 119 8.20 -6.79 -10.04
N LYS A 120 8.28 -5.79 -9.16
CA LYS A 120 7.88 -4.40 -9.40
C LYS A 120 9.07 -3.42 -9.33
N GLN A 121 10.31 -3.90 -9.41
CA GLN A 121 11.52 -3.07 -9.30
C GLN A 121 11.58 -1.97 -10.36
N ASN A 122 11.04 -2.26 -11.55
CA ASN A 122 10.87 -1.27 -12.62
C ASN A 122 10.02 -0.06 -12.18
N TYR A 123 9.07 -0.26 -11.26
CA TYR A 123 8.27 0.83 -10.69
C TYR A 123 9.02 1.58 -9.58
N VAL A 124 9.86 0.89 -8.79
CA VAL A 124 10.76 1.55 -7.82
C VAL A 124 11.63 2.57 -8.54
N GLU A 125 12.29 2.16 -9.63
CA GLU A 125 13.10 3.05 -10.46
C GLU A 125 12.27 4.14 -11.14
N LYS A 126 11.13 3.78 -11.75
CA LYS A 126 10.26 4.73 -12.47
C LYS A 126 9.76 5.88 -11.59
N TYR A 127 9.52 5.62 -10.30
CA TYR A 127 9.05 6.63 -9.35
C TYR A 127 10.14 7.16 -8.43
N ASN A 128 11.42 6.90 -8.75
CA ASN A 128 12.58 7.35 -7.99
C ASN A 128 12.50 6.97 -6.49
N LEU A 129 11.90 5.82 -6.18
CA LEU A 129 11.79 5.34 -4.80
C LEU A 129 13.13 4.78 -4.31
N THR A 130 13.41 5.03 -3.05
CA THR A 130 14.55 4.54 -2.28
C THR A 130 14.08 4.22 -0.87
N SER A 131 14.91 3.53 -0.07
CA SER A 131 14.62 3.27 1.34
C SER A 131 14.37 4.53 2.17
N ASP A 132 14.94 5.67 1.76
CA ASP A 132 14.84 6.95 2.47
C ASP A 132 13.81 7.92 1.84
N SER A 133 13.08 7.47 0.81
CA SER A 133 12.14 8.34 0.09
C SER A 133 11.02 8.86 1.00
N LYS A 134 10.77 10.17 0.90
CA LYS A 134 9.68 10.88 1.60
C LYS A 134 8.63 11.45 0.64
N ASP A 135 8.71 11.09 -0.64
CA ASP A 135 7.68 11.44 -1.62
C ASP A 135 6.43 10.59 -1.37
N GLU A 136 5.47 11.18 -0.66
CA GLU A 136 4.19 10.56 -0.32
C GLU A 136 3.40 10.14 -1.55
N VAL A 137 3.47 10.91 -2.64
CA VAL A 137 2.77 10.57 -3.89
C VAL A 137 3.39 9.32 -4.50
N ALA A 138 4.72 9.22 -4.54
CA ALA A 138 5.41 8.02 -5.03
C ALA A 138 5.08 6.78 -4.19
N ILE A 139 5.03 6.92 -2.86
CA ILE A 139 4.62 5.85 -1.93
C ILE A 139 3.19 5.38 -2.24
N MET A 140 2.25 6.33 -2.38
CA MET A 140 0.85 6.05 -2.69
C MET A 140 0.69 5.40 -4.08
N VAL A 141 1.45 5.85 -5.08
CA VAL A 141 1.48 5.24 -6.42
C VAL A 141 1.94 3.78 -6.35
N PHE A 142 3.00 3.48 -5.58
CA PHE A 142 3.47 2.12 -5.44
C PHE A 142 2.46 1.23 -4.71
N ALA A 143 1.80 1.74 -3.66
CA ALA A 143 0.73 1.00 -2.98
C ALA A 143 -0.43 0.62 -3.93
N GLU A 144 -0.84 1.52 -4.84
CA GLU A 144 -1.85 1.20 -5.86
C GLU A 144 -1.35 0.18 -6.89
N LEU A 145 -0.08 0.26 -7.31
CA LEU A 145 0.54 -0.72 -8.20
C LEU A 145 0.69 -2.10 -7.56
N TYR A 146 0.90 -2.13 -6.25
CA TYR A 146 0.96 -3.34 -5.48
C TYR A 146 -0.41 -4.01 -5.41
N ASN A 147 -1.45 -3.26 -5.03
CA ASN A 147 -2.84 -3.73 -5.03
C ASN A 147 -3.38 -4.08 -6.44
N GLY A 148 -2.99 -3.30 -7.45
CA GLY A 148 -3.43 -3.40 -8.83
C GLY A 148 -4.19 -2.17 -9.32
N LEU A 149 -3.95 -1.77 -10.57
CA LEU A 149 -4.45 -0.52 -11.19
C LEU A 149 -5.93 -0.56 -11.64
N GLY A 150 -6.72 -1.50 -11.12
CA GLY A 150 -8.12 -1.69 -11.55
C GLY A 150 -8.96 -0.42 -11.39
N TYR A 151 -8.81 0.27 -10.26
CA TYR A 151 -9.55 1.51 -10.00
C TYR A 151 -9.09 2.65 -10.91
N TYR A 152 -7.78 2.92 -10.97
CA TYR A 152 -7.21 3.95 -11.84
C TYR A 152 -7.60 3.75 -13.32
N ASN A 153 -7.42 2.54 -13.85
CA ASN A 153 -7.68 2.24 -15.27
C ASN A 153 -9.16 2.35 -15.66
N ASN A 154 -10.08 2.26 -14.69
CA ASN A 154 -11.52 2.36 -14.91
C ASN A 154 -12.11 3.69 -14.39
N GLY A 155 -11.26 4.66 -14.04
CA GLY A 155 -11.72 5.99 -13.61
C GLY A 155 -12.44 5.99 -12.25
N HIS A 156 -12.07 5.07 -11.36
CA HIS A 156 -12.61 4.97 -10.01
C HIS A 156 -11.61 5.46 -8.97
N VAL A 157 -12.12 6.06 -7.88
CA VAL A 157 -11.31 6.35 -6.70
C VAL A 157 -10.98 5.04 -6.00
N SER A 158 -9.69 4.78 -5.77
CA SER A 158 -9.24 3.55 -5.10
C SER A 158 -9.58 3.59 -3.61
N PRO A 159 -10.48 2.71 -3.09
CA PRO A 159 -10.66 2.54 -1.65
C PRO A 159 -9.38 2.09 -0.95
N TYR A 160 -8.52 1.31 -1.64
CA TYR A 160 -7.26 0.82 -1.07
C TYR A 160 -6.35 1.99 -0.65
N LEU A 161 -6.35 3.07 -1.44
CA LEU A 161 -5.61 4.28 -1.12
C LEU A 161 -6.40 5.25 -0.23
N TYR A 162 -7.68 5.48 -0.53
CA TYR A 162 -8.39 6.67 -0.07
C TYR A 162 -9.58 6.40 0.85
N SER A 163 -9.87 5.15 1.22
CA SER A 163 -10.90 4.85 2.21
C SER A 163 -10.63 5.61 3.52
N GLY A 164 -11.61 6.37 3.99
CA GLY A 164 -11.47 7.24 5.17
C GLY A 164 -11.13 8.71 4.85
N THR A 165 -11.07 9.09 3.58
CA THR A 165 -10.91 10.49 3.15
C THR A 165 -12.22 11.03 2.55
N ASN A 166 -12.36 12.35 2.43
CA ASN A 166 -13.52 12.98 1.76
C ASN A 166 -13.63 12.67 0.25
N ILE A 167 -12.55 12.24 -0.40
CA ILE A 167 -12.53 11.97 -1.85
C ILE A 167 -13.07 10.57 -2.19
N TYR A 168 -13.17 9.66 -1.21
CA TYR A 168 -13.77 8.34 -1.37
C TYR A 168 -15.11 8.28 -0.64
N THR A 169 -16.18 7.93 -1.37
CA THR A 169 -17.55 7.82 -0.82
C THR A 169 -18.03 6.37 -0.81
N SER A 170 -17.97 5.70 -1.95
CA SER A 170 -18.32 4.29 -2.10
C SER A 170 -17.72 3.72 -3.38
N GLY A 171 -17.84 2.41 -3.55
CA GLY A 171 -17.37 1.69 -4.72
C GLY A 171 -16.16 0.84 -4.40
N LYS A 172 -16.25 -0.45 -4.69
CA LYS A 172 -15.09 -1.35 -4.63
C LYS A 172 -15.27 -2.55 -5.55
N TYR A 173 -14.18 -3.17 -5.93
CA TYR A 173 -14.23 -4.51 -6.51
C TYR A 173 -14.56 -5.55 -5.44
N ILE A 174 -15.51 -6.42 -5.75
CA ILE A 174 -15.90 -7.56 -4.94
C ILE A 174 -15.67 -8.85 -5.72
N GLU A 175 -15.41 -9.94 -5.02
CA GLU A 175 -15.39 -11.27 -5.64
C GLU A 175 -16.81 -11.75 -5.88
N GLU A 176 -17.13 -12.07 -7.13
CA GLU A 176 -18.35 -12.78 -7.50
C GLU A 176 -17.98 -14.10 -8.19
N PHE A 177 -18.80 -15.14 -7.99
CA PHE A 177 -18.60 -16.43 -8.65
C PHE A 177 -19.42 -16.51 -9.93
N ILE A 178 -18.74 -16.35 -11.08
CA ILE A 178 -19.35 -16.50 -12.40
C ILE A 178 -18.90 -17.84 -12.99
N ASN A 179 -19.85 -18.74 -13.26
CA ASN A 179 -19.58 -20.09 -13.76
C ASN A 179 -18.59 -20.89 -12.88
N GLY A 180 -18.69 -20.74 -11.56
CA GLY A 180 -17.84 -21.44 -10.59
C GLY A 180 -16.40 -20.90 -10.49
N LYS A 181 -16.11 -19.74 -11.12
CA LYS A 181 -14.81 -19.06 -11.03
C LYS A 181 -14.97 -17.71 -10.33
N PRO A 182 -14.06 -17.33 -9.42
CA PRO A 182 -14.04 -16.00 -8.84
C PRO A 182 -13.70 -14.96 -9.90
N VAL A 183 -14.45 -13.86 -9.92
CA VAL A 183 -14.27 -12.72 -10.82
C VAL A 183 -14.41 -11.45 -10.00
N GLY A 184 -13.46 -10.54 -10.13
CA GLY A 184 -13.55 -9.21 -9.54
C GLY A 184 -14.56 -8.34 -10.29
N VAL A 185 -15.67 -7.99 -9.65
CA VAL A 185 -16.73 -7.14 -10.20
C VAL A 185 -16.76 -5.82 -9.44
N TYR A 186 -16.70 -4.70 -10.15
CA TYR A 186 -16.83 -3.38 -9.50
C TYR A 186 -18.28 -3.15 -9.07
N ASN A 187 -18.49 -2.90 -7.78
CA ASN A 187 -19.78 -2.56 -7.23
C ASN A 187 -19.74 -1.13 -6.65
N PRO A 188 -20.44 -0.15 -7.26
CA PRO A 188 -20.40 1.24 -6.84
C PRO A 188 -21.08 1.51 -5.48
N GLN A 189 -21.89 0.57 -4.97
CA GLN A 189 -22.68 0.74 -3.75
C GLN A 189 -21.98 0.22 -2.49
N ILE A 190 -20.92 -0.58 -2.65
CA ILE A 190 -20.21 -1.17 -1.52
C ILE A 190 -19.10 -0.22 -1.07
N VAL A 191 -19.13 0.14 0.21
CA VAL A 191 -18.09 0.93 0.86
C VAL A 191 -17.02 -0.01 1.41
N ASP A 192 -15.75 0.29 1.20
CA ASP A 192 -14.68 -0.43 1.86
C ASP A 192 -14.70 -0.17 3.36
N LYS A 193 -14.63 -1.24 4.15
CA LYS A 193 -14.66 -1.18 5.62
C LYS A 193 -13.28 -0.97 6.20
N GLN A 194 -12.25 -1.30 5.45
CA GLN A 194 -10.88 -1.14 5.89
C GLN A 194 -10.40 0.28 5.58
N ILE A 195 -9.48 0.78 6.41
CA ILE A 195 -8.81 2.08 6.21
C ILE A 195 -7.90 2.08 4.98
N GLY A 196 -7.83 3.22 4.29
CA GLY A 196 -6.98 3.43 3.12
C GLY A 196 -5.54 3.81 3.46
N ALA A 197 -4.62 3.53 2.53
CA ALA A 197 -3.18 3.78 2.67
C ALA A 197 -2.83 5.23 3.04
N TYR A 198 -3.59 6.23 2.57
CA TYR A 198 -3.31 7.63 2.87
C TYR A 198 -3.33 7.94 4.37
N LEU A 199 -4.39 7.51 5.08
CA LEU A 199 -4.51 7.76 6.51
C LEU A 199 -3.42 7.03 7.30
N LEU A 200 -3.06 5.82 6.87
CA LEU A 200 -1.98 5.05 7.47
C LEU A 200 -0.63 5.78 7.31
N LEU A 201 -0.33 6.27 6.11
CA LEU A 201 0.89 7.03 5.84
C LEU A 201 0.93 8.35 6.64
N GLU A 202 -0.18 9.09 6.66
CA GLU A 202 -0.31 10.35 7.41
C GLU A 202 -0.03 10.15 8.89
N SER A 203 -0.44 9.02 9.47
CA SER A 203 -0.26 8.72 10.89
C SER A 203 1.20 8.55 11.33
N LEU A 204 2.10 8.24 10.39
CA LEU A 204 3.52 7.97 10.64
C LEU A 204 4.41 9.22 10.52
N LYS A 205 3.82 10.37 10.17
CA LYS A 205 4.50 11.66 10.10
C LYS A 205 4.78 12.26 11.48
#